data_AF-A0AAF3FIJ2-F1
#
_entry.id   AF-A0AAF3FIJ2-F1
#
_cell.length_a   1.000
_cell.length_b   1.000
_cell.length_c   1.000
_cell.angle_alpha   90.00
_cell.angle_beta   90.00
_cell.angle_gamma   90.00
#
_symmetry.space_group_name_H-M   'P 1'
#
loop_
_entity.id
_entity.type
_entity.pdbx_description
1 polymer ?
#
loop_
_entity_poly.entity_id
_entity_poly.type
_entity_poly.pdbx_seq_one_letter_code
_entity_poly.pdbx_strand_id
1 'polypeptide(L)'
;MATTIKPLIGVKVLEFGGLAPVPHCGLILSDFGAEVTVIEKKGGGDVEQRLGRGKKFIHANLKSKEDLMEIRKQCLKTDVILDPYRPGVLEKLGLDPVELLKENKGLVVCRLTGYGQVGAMSQEAGHDINYTAITGLLPTIAGHNRNPPWPPANLLADFAGGGLTAAFGIVAALLNRANNGGKGCIIDASMTEGLAYLGTFITMYKDVDMLWNQPYASFSGDCPIYRSYETKDGKFMSVGSLEPRFNQILFDELTVGDVYEKPQEVVKELERIFKGKTRDEWTEIFKGKDACVAPVLDIHEAGDFPHNKMRETFTKDGTKWIPNPAPRLYTGDQFKALTTKSKL
;
A
#
# COMPACT_ATOMS: atom_id res chain seq x y z
N MET A 1 -6.87 -25.13 -4.99
CA MET A 1 -6.90 -23.89 -4.18
C MET A 1 -8.36 -23.49 -3.98
N ALA A 2 -8.73 -22.90 -2.85
CA ALA A 2 -10.05 -22.27 -2.75
C ALA A 2 -10.00 -21.00 -3.60
N THR A 3 -10.68 -21.00 -4.75
CA THR A 3 -10.78 -19.85 -5.64
C THR A 3 -11.34 -18.67 -4.85
N THR A 4 -10.57 -17.59 -4.67
CA THR A 4 -11.08 -16.41 -3.97
C THR A 4 -12.17 -15.75 -4.80
N ILE A 5 -13.14 -15.12 -4.12
CA ILE A 5 -14.18 -14.35 -4.78
C ILE A 5 -13.53 -13.17 -5.51
N LYS A 6 -13.97 -12.94 -6.76
CA LYS A 6 -13.62 -11.76 -7.56
C LYS A 6 -14.84 -10.82 -7.60
N PRO A 7 -14.97 -9.89 -6.64
CA PRO A 7 -16.19 -9.11 -6.44
C PRO A 7 -16.44 -8.07 -7.54
N LEU A 8 -15.44 -7.75 -8.36
CA LEU A 8 -15.55 -6.73 -9.41
C LEU A 8 -15.78 -7.32 -10.81
N ILE A 9 -16.14 -8.61 -10.90
CA ILE A 9 -16.56 -9.19 -12.18
C ILE A 9 -17.73 -8.38 -12.75
N GLY A 10 -17.60 -7.99 -14.03
CA GLY A 10 -18.59 -7.18 -14.73
C GLY A 10 -18.35 -5.67 -14.65
N VAL A 11 -17.43 -5.21 -13.79
CA VAL A 11 -17.02 -3.80 -13.73
C VAL A 11 -16.00 -3.52 -14.84
N LYS A 12 -16.28 -2.52 -15.68
CA LYS A 12 -15.36 -2.05 -16.73
C LYS A 12 -14.63 -0.80 -16.27
N VAL A 13 -13.32 -0.79 -16.43
CA VAL A 13 -12.44 0.33 -16.04
C VAL A 13 -11.63 0.78 -17.24
N LEU A 14 -11.64 2.09 -17.50
CA LEU A 14 -10.79 2.74 -18.50
C LEU A 14 -9.73 3.55 -17.76
N GLU A 15 -8.49 3.08 -17.84
CA GLU A 15 -7.34 3.68 -17.17
C GLU A 15 -6.55 4.53 -18.17
N PHE A 16 -6.46 5.84 -17.94
CA PHE A 16 -5.55 6.68 -18.72
C PHE A 16 -4.11 6.43 -18.25
N GLY A 17 -3.19 6.29 -19.21
CA GLY A 17 -1.80 5.96 -18.93
C GLY A 17 -1.15 6.98 -17.98
N GLY A 18 -0.62 6.47 -16.87
CA GLY A 18 0.04 7.22 -15.80
C GLY A 18 1.15 6.40 -15.14
N LEU A 19 1.67 6.91 -14.02
CA LEU A 19 2.72 6.27 -13.23
C LEU A 19 2.18 5.82 -11.87
N ALA A 20 2.92 4.90 -11.23
CA ALA A 20 2.78 4.38 -9.86
C ALA A 20 1.35 4.33 -9.25
N PRO A 21 0.77 5.42 -8.69
CA PRO A 21 -0.53 5.40 -8.04
C PRO A 21 -1.68 4.87 -8.91
N VAL A 22 -1.83 5.36 -10.14
CA VAL A 22 -2.94 4.96 -11.04
C VAL A 22 -2.79 3.52 -11.53
N PRO A 23 -1.62 3.09 -12.04
CA PRO A 23 -1.38 1.70 -12.37
C PRO A 23 -1.58 0.76 -11.18
N HIS A 24 -1.20 1.17 -9.96
CA HIS A 24 -1.48 0.39 -8.76
C HIS A 24 -2.98 0.28 -8.45
N CYS A 25 -3.73 1.39 -8.54
CA CYS A 25 -5.19 1.39 -8.39
C CYS A 25 -5.85 0.44 -9.40
N GLY A 26 -5.51 0.56 -10.69
CA GLY A 26 -6.03 -0.33 -11.73
C GLY A 26 -5.59 -1.79 -11.54
N LEU A 27 -4.40 -2.04 -10.99
CA LEU A 27 -3.93 -3.38 -10.68
C LEU A 27 -4.79 -4.02 -9.60
N ILE A 28 -5.08 -3.30 -8.50
CA ILE A 28 -5.99 -3.75 -7.46
C ILE A 28 -7.35 -4.09 -8.07
N LEU A 29 -7.97 -3.18 -8.83
CA LEU A 29 -9.28 -3.42 -9.44
C LEU A 29 -9.28 -4.66 -10.34
N SER A 30 -8.24 -4.85 -11.16
CA SER A 30 -8.08 -6.01 -12.02
C SER A 30 -7.88 -7.32 -11.24
N ASP A 31 -7.04 -7.29 -10.20
CA ASP A 31 -6.79 -8.43 -9.31
C ASP A 31 -8.09 -8.90 -8.61
N PHE A 32 -9.03 -7.99 -8.35
CA PHE A 32 -10.38 -8.28 -7.81
C PHE A 32 -11.47 -8.53 -8.88
N GLY A 33 -11.09 -8.60 -10.16
CA GLY A 33 -11.94 -9.10 -11.24
C GLY A 33 -12.48 -8.05 -12.21
N ALA A 34 -12.15 -6.77 -12.06
CA ALA A 34 -12.56 -5.74 -13.02
C ALA A 34 -11.86 -5.92 -14.37
N GLU A 35 -12.56 -5.59 -15.45
CA GLU A 35 -11.99 -5.52 -16.79
C GLU A 35 -11.32 -4.16 -16.99
N VAL A 36 -10.00 -4.11 -16.81
CA VAL A 36 -9.23 -2.87 -16.91
C VAL A 36 -8.57 -2.75 -18.29
N THR A 37 -8.90 -1.65 -19.00
CA THR A 37 -8.28 -1.27 -20.28
C THR A 37 -7.46 0.00 -20.09
N VAL A 38 -6.16 -0.08 -20.34
CA VAL A 38 -5.21 1.02 -20.22
C VAL A 38 -5.02 1.69 -21.58
N ILE A 39 -5.21 3.02 -21.62
CA ILE A 39 -4.89 3.85 -22.78
C ILE A 39 -3.46 4.37 -22.64
N GLU A 40 -2.54 3.78 -23.40
CA GLU A 40 -1.17 4.25 -23.52
C GLU A 40 -1.00 5.25 -24.65
N LYS A 41 -0.18 6.28 -24.40
CA LYS A 41 0.09 7.30 -25.40
C LYS A 41 1.00 6.74 -26.49
N LYS A 42 0.58 6.79 -27.76
CA LYS A 42 1.44 6.48 -28.91
C LYS A 42 2.68 7.38 -28.89
N GLY A 43 3.87 6.77 -28.86
CA GLY A 43 5.16 7.47 -28.89
C GLY A 43 5.56 8.16 -27.58
N GLY A 44 5.01 7.75 -26.42
CA GLY A 44 5.40 8.30 -25.12
C GLY A 44 5.53 7.24 -24.02
N GLY A 45 6.62 7.33 -23.25
CA GLY A 45 6.89 6.57 -22.04
C GLY A 45 8.08 5.60 -22.18
N ASP A 46 9.27 6.01 -21.73
CA ASP A 46 10.44 5.11 -21.62
C ASP A 46 10.34 4.15 -20.42
N VAL A 47 9.30 4.28 -19.60
CA VAL A 47 9.11 3.49 -18.38
C VAL A 47 8.23 2.28 -18.70
N GLU A 48 8.85 1.10 -18.67
CA GLU A 48 8.15 -0.19 -18.80
C GLU A 48 7.07 -0.32 -17.72
N GLN A 49 5.80 -0.40 -18.12
CA GLN A 49 4.68 -0.56 -17.20
C GLN A 49 4.58 -2.01 -16.73
N ARG A 50 5.08 -2.29 -15.52
CA ARG A 50 5.08 -3.64 -14.92
C ARG A 50 3.87 -3.93 -14.03
N LEU A 51 3.06 -2.93 -13.67
CA LEU A 51 1.81 -3.11 -12.92
C LEU A 51 0.62 -3.41 -13.86
N GLY A 52 0.86 -4.27 -14.85
CA GLY A 52 -0.06 -4.53 -15.96
C GLY A 52 -0.78 -5.88 -15.93
N ARG A 53 -0.51 -6.77 -14.96
CA ARG A 53 -1.12 -8.11 -14.97
C ARG A 53 -2.65 -8.00 -14.92
N GLY A 54 -3.32 -8.84 -15.71
CA GLY A 54 -4.78 -8.85 -15.81
C GLY A 54 -5.39 -7.70 -16.64
N LYS A 55 -4.60 -6.67 -16.99
CA LYS A 55 -5.06 -5.52 -17.78
C LYS A 55 -4.87 -5.73 -19.28
N LYS A 56 -5.67 -5.02 -20.07
CA LYS A 56 -5.51 -4.88 -21.52
C LYS A 56 -4.91 -3.53 -21.84
N PHE A 57 -4.03 -3.45 -22.83
CA PHE A 57 -3.39 -2.21 -23.24
C PHE A 57 -3.82 -1.85 -24.66
N ILE A 58 -4.19 -0.59 -24.86
CA ILE A 58 -4.47 -0.01 -26.19
C ILE A 58 -3.65 1.27 -26.35
N HIS A 59 -3.20 1.53 -27.57
CA HIS A 59 -2.41 2.73 -27.86
C HIS A 59 -3.25 3.79 -28.58
N ALA A 60 -3.20 5.03 -28.10
CA ALA A 60 -3.88 6.16 -28.72
C ALA A 60 -2.98 7.40 -28.81
N ASN A 61 -3.14 8.18 -29.87
CA ASN A 61 -2.57 9.50 -30.00
C ASN A 61 -3.54 10.53 -29.43
N LEU A 62 -3.29 10.99 -28.21
CA LEU A 62 -4.14 11.98 -27.52
C LEU A 62 -4.13 13.38 -28.18
N LYS A 63 -3.44 13.56 -29.31
CA LYS A 63 -3.51 14.77 -30.15
C LYS A 63 -4.42 14.59 -31.37
N SER A 64 -4.81 13.37 -31.72
CA SER A 64 -5.72 13.08 -32.83
C SER A 64 -7.17 13.23 -32.35
N LYS A 65 -7.97 13.98 -33.11
CA LYS A 65 -9.39 14.14 -32.83
C LYS A 65 -10.14 12.82 -32.99
N GLU A 66 -9.72 12.00 -33.94
CA GLU A 66 -10.29 10.69 -34.24
C GLU A 66 -10.08 9.72 -33.07
N ASP A 67 -8.83 9.63 -32.57
CA ASP A 67 -8.51 8.81 -31.41
C ASP A 67 -9.26 9.29 -30.15
N LEU A 68 -9.36 10.62 -29.93
CA LEU A 68 -10.13 11.19 -28.82
C LEU A 68 -11.64 10.92 -28.93
N MET A 69 -12.21 10.94 -30.13
CA MET A 69 -13.60 10.57 -30.36
C MET A 69 -13.87 9.11 -30.02
N GLU A 70 -12.95 8.20 -30.36
CA GLU A 70 -13.10 6.78 -30.02
C GLU A 70 -12.92 6.54 -28.51
N ILE A 71 -11.94 7.20 -27.88
CA ILE A 71 -11.79 7.17 -26.42
C ILE A 71 -13.07 7.65 -25.73
N ARG A 72 -13.66 8.76 -26.19
CA ARG A 72 -14.91 9.27 -25.62
C ARG A 72 -16.02 8.23 -25.68
N LYS A 73 -16.18 7.51 -26.80
CA LYS A 73 -17.17 6.42 -26.90
C LYS A 73 -16.92 5.31 -25.88
N GLN A 74 -15.65 5.00 -25.57
CA GLN A 74 -15.30 4.03 -24.54
C GLN A 74 -15.62 4.55 -23.14
N CYS A 75 -15.33 5.82 -22.84
CA CYS A 75 -15.70 6.48 -21.58
C CYS A 75 -17.21 6.33 -21.29
N LEU A 76 -18.04 6.53 -22.31
CA LEU A 76 -19.51 6.43 -22.19
C LEU A 76 -20.04 5.00 -21.97
N LYS A 77 -19.21 3.97 -22.16
CA LYS A 77 -19.59 2.55 -22.01
C LYS A 77 -18.92 1.86 -20.83
N THR A 78 -18.17 2.61 -20.04
CA THR A 78 -17.34 2.13 -18.94
C THR A 78 -18.00 2.49 -17.60
N ASP A 79 -17.71 1.72 -16.54
CA ASP A 79 -18.19 2.02 -15.19
C ASP A 79 -17.29 3.02 -14.46
N VAL A 80 -15.98 2.89 -14.66
CA VAL A 80 -14.97 3.67 -13.95
C VAL A 80 -13.93 4.25 -14.93
N ILE A 81 -13.59 5.54 -14.78
CA ILE A 81 -12.41 6.15 -15.41
C ILE A 81 -11.35 6.41 -14.33
N LEU A 82 -10.09 6.08 -14.62
CA LEU A 82 -8.93 6.53 -13.83
C LEU A 82 -8.19 7.62 -14.59
N ASP A 83 -8.17 8.84 -14.04
CA ASP A 83 -7.50 10.03 -14.58
C ASP A 83 -6.24 10.35 -13.74
N PRO A 84 -5.01 10.12 -14.25
CA PRO A 84 -3.77 10.44 -13.56
C PRO A 84 -3.31 11.89 -13.80
N TYR A 85 -4.01 12.65 -14.64
CA TYR A 85 -3.45 13.89 -15.16
C TYR A 85 -3.60 15.06 -14.19
N ARG A 86 -2.75 16.07 -14.38
CA ARG A 86 -2.89 17.37 -13.70
C ARG A 86 -4.31 17.93 -13.92
N PRO A 87 -4.91 18.62 -12.93
CA PRO A 87 -6.24 19.20 -13.08
C PRO A 87 -6.34 20.09 -14.32
N GLY A 88 -7.40 19.90 -15.10
CA GLY A 88 -7.66 20.61 -16.36
C GLY A 88 -7.11 19.92 -17.63
N VAL A 89 -6.28 18.87 -17.52
CA VAL A 89 -5.74 18.17 -18.71
C VAL A 89 -6.82 17.36 -19.41
N LEU A 90 -7.62 16.58 -18.68
CA LEU A 90 -8.66 15.74 -19.26
C LEU A 90 -9.75 16.58 -19.95
N GLU A 91 -10.07 17.73 -19.37
CA GLU A 91 -10.97 18.75 -19.93
C GLU A 91 -10.43 19.29 -21.25
N LYS A 92 -9.14 19.64 -21.32
CA LYS A 92 -8.47 20.08 -22.55
C LYS A 92 -8.45 19.02 -23.66
N LEU A 93 -8.56 17.74 -23.29
CA LEU A 93 -8.70 16.63 -24.24
C LEU A 93 -10.15 16.44 -24.72
N GLY A 94 -11.12 17.23 -24.25
CA GLY A 94 -12.54 17.09 -24.58
C GLY A 94 -13.24 15.94 -23.84
N LEU A 95 -12.65 15.50 -22.73
CA LEU A 95 -13.12 14.38 -21.90
C LEU A 95 -13.51 14.86 -20.50
N ASP A 96 -14.10 16.05 -20.42
CA ASP A 96 -14.55 16.66 -19.17
C ASP A 96 -15.44 15.68 -18.34
N PRO A 97 -15.04 15.35 -17.09
CA PRO A 97 -15.79 14.44 -16.24
C PRO A 97 -17.25 14.84 -16.01
N VAL A 98 -17.54 16.13 -15.85
CA VAL A 98 -18.89 16.65 -15.62
C VAL A 98 -19.75 16.44 -16.85
N GLU A 99 -19.22 16.70 -18.05
CA GLU A 99 -19.94 16.44 -19.30
C GLU A 99 -20.13 14.94 -19.55
N LEU A 100 -19.12 14.11 -19.27
CA LEU A 100 -19.23 12.66 -19.39
C LEU A 100 -20.32 12.08 -18.46
N LEU A 101 -20.46 12.60 -17.23
CA LEU A 101 -21.50 12.18 -16.28
C LEU A 101 -22.92 12.56 -16.75
N LYS A 102 -23.10 13.63 -17.53
CA LYS A 102 -24.43 13.98 -18.09
C LYS A 102 -24.93 12.92 -19.06
N GLU A 103 -24.02 12.36 -19.85
CA GLU A 103 -24.32 11.34 -20.87
C GLU A 103 -24.30 9.92 -20.29
N ASN A 104 -23.34 9.61 -19.42
CA ASN A 104 -23.26 8.37 -18.65
C ASN A 104 -23.47 8.66 -17.16
N LYS A 105 -24.74 8.71 -16.74
CA LYS A 105 -25.14 9.05 -15.35
C LYS A 105 -24.63 8.05 -14.31
N GLY A 106 -24.23 6.85 -14.72
CA GLY A 106 -23.66 5.82 -13.85
C GLY A 106 -22.14 5.84 -13.75
N LEU A 107 -21.46 6.74 -14.47
CA LEU A 107 -20.01 6.82 -14.53
C LEU A 107 -19.39 7.23 -13.19
N VAL A 108 -18.39 6.50 -12.75
CA VAL A 108 -17.48 6.92 -11.67
C VAL A 108 -16.19 7.42 -12.30
N VAL A 109 -15.78 8.65 -12.02
CA VAL A 109 -14.49 9.19 -12.49
C VAL A 109 -13.59 9.42 -11.29
N CYS A 110 -12.52 8.65 -11.17
CA CYS A 110 -11.50 8.85 -10.15
C CYS A 110 -10.34 9.67 -10.72
N ARG A 111 -10.15 10.88 -10.19
CA ARG A 111 -9.04 11.76 -10.51
C ARG A 111 -8.00 11.61 -9.43
N LEU A 112 -6.88 10.95 -9.74
CA LEU A 112 -5.86 10.59 -8.77
C LEU A 112 -4.61 11.43 -9.01
N THR A 113 -4.42 12.45 -8.16
CA THR A 113 -3.32 13.42 -8.25
C THR A 113 -2.58 13.56 -6.93
N GLY A 114 -1.42 14.23 -6.94
CA GLY A 114 -0.63 14.44 -5.73
C GLY A 114 -1.27 15.39 -4.71
N TYR A 115 -1.84 16.50 -5.21
CA TYR A 115 -2.31 17.62 -4.39
C TYR A 115 -3.84 17.84 -4.46
N GLY A 116 -4.58 16.99 -5.18
CA GLY A 116 -6.03 17.16 -5.41
C GLY A 116 -6.37 18.01 -6.63
N GLN A 117 -7.67 18.24 -6.88
CA GLN A 117 -8.14 19.04 -8.02
C GLN A 117 -8.09 20.55 -7.79
N VAL A 118 -8.01 20.99 -6.52
CA VAL A 118 -8.03 22.40 -6.11
C VAL A 118 -6.94 22.70 -5.08
N GLY A 119 -6.73 23.98 -4.76
CA GLY A 119 -5.73 24.43 -3.79
C GLY A 119 -4.47 25.00 -4.43
N ALA A 120 -3.64 25.66 -3.61
CA ALA A 120 -2.47 26.42 -4.07
C ALA A 120 -1.47 25.58 -4.89
N MET A 121 -1.31 24.31 -4.52
CA MET A 121 -0.35 23.39 -5.16
C MET A 121 -0.98 22.50 -6.24
N SER A 122 -2.27 22.63 -6.55
CA SER A 122 -2.98 21.75 -7.50
C SER A 122 -2.38 21.71 -8.91
N GLN A 123 -1.68 22.78 -9.30
CA GLN A 123 -0.99 22.90 -10.59
C GLN A 123 0.53 22.68 -10.48
N GLU A 124 1.06 22.36 -9.30
CA GLU A 124 2.48 22.11 -9.11
C GLU A 124 2.88 20.69 -9.52
N ALA A 125 4.15 20.50 -9.83
CA ALA A 125 4.71 19.17 -10.01
C ALA A 125 5.17 18.61 -8.65
N GLY A 126 5.15 17.29 -8.51
CA GLY A 126 5.66 16.62 -7.32
C GLY A 126 5.82 15.13 -7.58
N HIS A 127 6.41 14.46 -6.61
CA HIS A 127 6.49 13.00 -6.49
C HIS A 127 6.18 12.61 -5.04
N ASP A 128 6.10 11.30 -4.76
CA ASP A 128 5.76 10.74 -3.45
C ASP A 128 6.35 11.53 -2.28
N ILE A 129 7.67 11.74 -2.28
CA ILE A 129 8.37 12.42 -1.18
C ILE A 129 7.85 13.85 -0.93
N ASN A 130 7.44 14.58 -1.98
CA ASN A 130 6.90 15.92 -1.83
C ASN A 130 5.52 15.90 -1.18
N TYR A 131 4.67 14.94 -1.59
CA TYR A 131 3.34 14.74 -1.02
C TYR A 131 3.45 14.28 0.44
N THR A 132 4.31 13.29 0.69
CA THR A 132 4.63 12.75 2.01
C THR A 132 5.17 13.84 2.94
N ALA A 133 6.07 14.70 2.48
CA ALA A 133 6.67 15.76 3.30
C ALA A 133 5.62 16.74 3.85
N ILE A 134 4.66 17.18 3.03
CA ILE A 134 3.68 18.20 3.44
C ILE A 134 2.56 17.64 4.33
N THR A 135 2.47 16.32 4.52
CA THR A 135 1.58 15.71 5.53
C THR A 135 2.09 15.92 6.96
N GLY A 136 3.36 16.27 7.14
CA GLY A 136 4.02 16.31 8.45
C GLY A 136 4.42 14.94 9.01
N LEU A 137 4.13 13.84 8.31
CA LEU A 137 4.40 12.48 8.80
C LEU A 137 5.84 12.01 8.56
N LEU A 138 6.53 12.56 7.56
CA LEU A 138 7.86 12.07 7.15
C LEU A 138 8.90 12.02 8.30
N PRO A 139 9.05 13.07 9.14
CA PRO A 139 10.01 13.01 10.25
C PRO A 139 9.66 11.94 11.28
N THR A 140 8.37 11.75 11.56
CA THR A 140 7.88 10.76 12.53
C THR A 140 8.13 9.34 12.03
N ILE A 141 7.86 9.07 10.74
CA ILE A 141 8.02 7.73 10.15
C ILE A 141 9.49 7.36 9.96
N ALA A 142 10.35 8.34 9.65
CA ALA A 142 11.79 8.10 9.51
C ALA A 142 12.49 7.73 10.84
N GLY A 143 11.86 8.07 11.98
CA GLY A 143 12.41 7.87 13.31
C GLY A 143 13.34 9.01 13.76
N HIS A 144 13.48 9.17 15.08
CA HIS A 144 14.14 10.34 15.69
C HIS A 144 15.61 10.53 15.30
N ASN A 145 16.34 9.43 15.08
CA ASN A 145 17.78 9.48 14.78
C ASN A 145 18.10 9.58 13.28
N ARG A 146 17.09 9.68 12.40
CA ARG A 146 17.31 9.81 10.96
C ARG A 146 17.15 11.26 10.52
N ASN A 147 18.30 11.95 10.42
CA ASN A 147 18.38 13.32 9.91
C ASN A 147 19.44 13.43 8.78
N PRO A 148 19.08 13.85 7.56
CA PRO A 148 17.73 14.16 7.08
C PRO A 148 16.82 12.91 7.08
N PRO A 149 15.48 13.08 7.18
CA PRO A 149 14.56 11.95 7.20
C PRO A 149 14.58 11.23 5.85
N TRP A 150 14.66 9.90 5.89
CA TRP A 150 14.64 9.08 4.68
C TRP A 150 13.20 8.78 4.25
N PRO A 151 12.88 8.91 2.95
CA PRO A 151 11.60 8.46 2.45
C PRO A 151 11.53 6.93 2.49
N PRO A 152 10.41 6.32 2.95
CA PRO A 152 10.20 4.87 2.86
C PRO A 152 9.85 4.46 1.42
N ALA A 153 10.85 4.58 0.54
CA ALA A 153 10.69 4.54 -0.92
C ALA A 153 9.54 5.46 -1.37
N ASN A 154 8.69 5.00 -2.28
CA ASN A 154 7.42 5.64 -2.64
C ASN A 154 6.21 4.82 -2.14
N LEU A 155 6.33 4.17 -0.97
CA LEU A 155 5.27 3.30 -0.46
C LEU A 155 4.07 4.08 0.13
N LEU A 156 4.34 5.28 0.63
CA LEU A 156 3.36 6.05 1.41
C LEU A 156 2.38 6.81 0.54
N ALA A 157 2.81 7.79 -0.24
CA ALA A 157 1.88 8.65 -0.97
C ALA A 157 1.42 8.00 -2.28
N ASP A 158 2.32 7.42 -3.08
CA ASP A 158 1.93 6.79 -4.35
C ASP A 158 1.02 5.59 -4.13
N PHE A 159 1.35 4.70 -3.19
CA PHE A 159 0.64 3.43 -3.03
C PHE A 159 -0.38 3.44 -1.89
N ALA A 160 0.03 3.69 -0.64
CA ALA A 160 -0.88 3.61 0.50
C ALA A 160 -1.92 4.75 0.47
N GLY A 161 -1.48 6.00 0.43
CA GLY A 161 -2.32 7.20 0.43
C GLY A 161 -2.92 7.55 -0.93
N GLY A 162 -2.41 6.96 -2.02
CA GLY A 162 -2.85 7.20 -3.39
C GLY A 162 -3.62 6.03 -3.98
N GLY A 163 -2.91 5.06 -4.56
CA GLY A 163 -3.53 3.97 -5.30
C GLY A 163 -4.53 3.12 -4.48
N LEU A 164 -4.23 2.85 -3.21
CA LEU A 164 -5.10 2.05 -2.34
C LEU A 164 -6.34 2.84 -1.87
N THR A 165 -6.19 4.10 -1.46
CA THR A 165 -7.33 4.96 -1.09
C THR A 165 -8.24 5.23 -2.29
N ALA A 166 -7.68 5.42 -3.49
CA ALA A 166 -8.43 5.56 -4.72
C ALA A 166 -9.23 4.29 -5.06
N ALA A 167 -8.62 3.11 -4.96
CA ALA A 167 -9.32 1.84 -5.17
C ALA A 167 -10.47 1.66 -4.17
N PHE A 168 -10.25 1.99 -2.88
CA PHE A 168 -11.30 2.00 -1.87
C PHE A 168 -12.43 2.98 -2.23
N GLY A 169 -12.10 4.21 -2.61
CA GLY A 169 -13.06 5.23 -3.02
C GLY A 169 -13.91 4.79 -4.22
N ILE A 170 -13.31 4.11 -5.20
CA ILE A 170 -14.02 3.56 -6.36
C ILE A 170 -15.00 2.46 -5.94
N VAL A 171 -14.57 1.52 -5.10
CA VAL A 171 -15.47 0.46 -4.61
C VAL A 171 -16.63 1.05 -3.80
N ALA A 172 -16.34 2.04 -2.94
CA ALA A 172 -17.38 2.76 -2.18
C ALA A 172 -18.35 3.51 -3.11
N ALA A 173 -17.86 4.15 -4.16
CA ALA A 173 -18.67 4.83 -5.17
C ALA A 173 -19.55 3.85 -5.95
N LEU A 174 -19.02 2.68 -6.34
CA LEU A 174 -19.77 1.62 -7.02
C LEU A 174 -20.87 1.03 -6.11
N LEU A 175 -20.58 0.84 -4.83
CA LEU A 175 -21.57 0.42 -3.84
C LEU A 175 -22.66 1.48 -3.66
N ASN A 176 -22.28 2.75 -3.51
CA ASN A 176 -23.22 3.86 -3.42
C ASN A 176 -24.11 3.93 -4.68
N ARG A 177 -23.51 3.77 -5.87
CA ARG A 177 -24.21 3.72 -7.16
C ARG A 177 -25.27 2.62 -7.19
N ALA A 178 -24.96 1.44 -6.66
CA ALA A 178 -25.94 0.35 -6.55
C ALA A 178 -27.12 0.69 -5.62
N ASN A 179 -26.89 1.52 -4.59
CA ASN A 179 -27.88 1.87 -3.58
C ASN A 179 -28.65 3.17 -3.86
N ASN A 180 -28.15 4.03 -4.75
CA ASN A 180 -28.68 5.39 -4.98
C ASN A 180 -29.46 5.54 -6.30
N GLY A 181 -29.89 4.43 -6.90
CA GLY A 181 -30.60 4.42 -8.19
C GLY A 181 -29.68 4.53 -9.40
N GLY A 182 -28.43 4.05 -9.29
CA GLY A 182 -27.51 3.93 -10.43
C GLY A 182 -26.71 5.20 -10.76
N LYS A 183 -26.68 6.20 -9.87
CA LYS A 183 -25.95 7.45 -10.09
C LYS A 183 -24.49 7.33 -9.69
N GLY A 184 -23.60 7.61 -10.63
CA GLY A 184 -22.16 7.69 -10.41
C GLY A 184 -21.73 9.01 -9.76
N CYS A 185 -20.42 9.23 -9.70
CA CYS A 185 -19.83 10.42 -9.09
C CYS A 185 -18.41 10.69 -9.60
N ILE A 186 -17.86 11.84 -9.24
CA ILE A 186 -16.45 12.16 -9.42
C ILE A 186 -15.76 12.03 -8.06
N ILE A 187 -14.65 11.31 -8.02
CA ILE A 187 -13.79 11.15 -6.86
C ILE A 187 -12.55 12.02 -7.10
N ASP A 188 -12.32 12.99 -6.22
CA ASP A 188 -11.03 13.68 -6.09
C ASP A 188 -10.18 12.89 -5.09
N ALA A 189 -9.17 12.18 -5.60
CA ALA A 189 -8.26 11.38 -4.79
C ALA A 189 -6.89 12.06 -4.78
N SER A 190 -6.57 12.70 -3.66
CA SER A 190 -5.29 13.36 -3.40
C SER A 190 -4.36 12.41 -2.62
N MET A 191 -3.15 12.19 -3.13
CA MET A 191 -2.14 11.38 -2.42
C MET A 191 -1.75 12.02 -1.08
N THR A 192 -1.69 13.35 -1.03
CA THR A 192 -1.40 14.10 0.21
C THR A 192 -2.49 13.89 1.25
N GLU A 193 -3.76 14.08 0.87
CA GLU A 193 -4.88 13.93 1.80
C GLU A 193 -5.08 12.48 2.21
N GLY A 194 -4.96 11.53 1.27
CA GLY A 194 -5.08 10.12 1.57
C GLY A 194 -3.99 9.63 2.52
N LEU A 195 -2.74 10.09 2.36
CA LEU A 195 -1.68 9.76 3.32
C LEU A 195 -1.87 10.45 4.67
N ALA A 196 -2.30 11.72 4.71
CA ALA A 196 -2.64 12.40 5.95
C ALA A 196 -3.77 11.67 6.70
N TYR A 197 -4.79 11.21 5.97
CA TYR A 197 -5.90 10.42 6.52
C TYR A 197 -5.43 9.06 7.06
N LEU A 198 -4.54 8.35 6.35
CA LEU A 198 -3.90 7.14 6.87
C LEU A 198 -3.08 7.40 8.14
N GLY A 199 -2.46 8.58 8.24
CA GLY A 199 -1.71 9.04 9.41
C GLY A 199 -2.57 9.45 10.61
N THR A 200 -3.90 9.29 10.58
CA THR A 200 -4.81 9.75 11.65
C THR A 200 -4.36 9.29 13.04
N PHE A 201 -3.95 8.04 13.21
CA PHE A 201 -3.45 7.55 14.50
C PHE A 201 -2.19 8.30 14.96
N ILE A 202 -1.23 8.51 14.07
CA ILE A 202 0.01 9.23 14.39
C ILE A 202 -0.32 10.66 14.79
N THR A 203 -1.15 11.34 14.00
CA THR A 203 -1.52 12.74 14.23
C THR A 203 -2.33 12.92 15.52
N MET A 204 -3.33 12.06 15.78
CA MET A 204 -4.18 12.16 16.97
C MET A 204 -3.47 11.82 18.28
N TYR A 205 -2.42 11.00 18.22
CA TYR A 205 -1.68 10.57 19.40
C TYR A 205 -0.30 11.23 19.51
N LYS A 206 0.02 12.23 18.68
CA LYS A 206 1.38 12.81 18.61
C LYS A 206 1.83 13.46 19.93
N ASP A 207 0.88 13.88 20.74
CA ASP A 207 1.05 14.45 22.08
C ASP A 207 1.32 13.40 23.17
N VAL A 208 1.15 12.10 22.86
CA VAL A 208 1.48 11.02 23.80
C VAL A 208 2.98 10.73 23.77
N ASP A 209 3.69 11.30 24.74
CA ASP A 209 5.16 11.24 24.85
C ASP A 209 5.74 9.83 24.81
N MET A 210 5.11 8.88 25.50
CA MET A 210 5.55 7.48 25.56
C MET A 210 5.38 6.73 24.23
N LEU A 211 4.57 7.24 23.31
CA LEU A 211 4.43 6.68 21.97
C LEU A 211 5.40 7.33 20.98
N TRP A 212 5.62 8.65 21.09
CA TRP A 212 6.34 9.39 20.05
C TRP A 212 7.51 10.21 20.55
N ASN A 213 7.33 11.11 21.53
CA ASN A 213 8.25 12.24 21.70
C ASN A 213 9.52 11.93 22.51
N GLN A 214 9.50 10.87 23.33
CA GLN A 214 10.68 10.48 24.11
C GLN A 214 11.71 9.72 23.24
N PRO A 215 13.01 9.77 23.58
CA PRO A 215 14.04 9.06 22.81
C PRO A 215 13.75 7.57 22.63
N TYR A 216 13.24 6.89 23.65
CA TYR A 216 12.91 5.45 23.62
C TYR A 216 11.40 5.16 23.59
N ALA A 217 10.59 6.13 23.16
CA ALA A 217 9.15 5.95 22.99
C ALA A 217 8.84 4.79 22.02
N SER A 218 7.68 4.15 22.17
CA SER A 218 7.33 2.92 21.43
C SER A 218 7.59 3.01 19.92
N PHE A 219 7.33 4.17 19.31
CA PHE A 219 7.48 4.38 17.87
C PHE A 219 8.56 5.42 17.52
N SER A 220 9.49 5.72 18.44
CA SER A 220 10.60 6.65 18.18
C SER A 220 11.64 6.10 17.19
N GLY A 221 11.68 4.77 17.04
CA GLY A 221 12.69 4.02 16.30
C GLY A 221 13.81 3.44 17.18
N ASP A 222 13.94 3.89 18.43
CA ASP A 222 14.97 3.39 19.36
C ASP A 222 14.43 2.52 20.49
N CYS A 223 13.10 2.38 20.64
CA CYS A 223 12.49 1.54 21.65
C CYS A 223 13.12 0.14 21.67
N PRO A 224 13.65 -0.34 22.81
CA PRO A 224 14.35 -1.63 22.85
C PRO A 224 13.46 -2.82 22.46
N ILE A 225 12.16 -2.70 22.69
CA ILE A 225 11.15 -3.73 22.40
C ILE A 225 10.35 -3.44 21.13
N TYR A 226 10.73 -2.45 20.33
CA TYR A 226 10.11 -2.14 19.03
C TYR A 226 11.16 -1.60 18.04
N ARG A 227 12.05 -2.48 17.57
CA ARG A 227 13.14 -2.15 16.62
C ARG A 227 13.75 -3.41 16.02
N SER A 228 14.72 -3.23 15.11
CA SER A 228 15.52 -4.34 14.57
C SER A 228 16.89 -4.44 15.24
N TYR A 229 17.42 -5.66 15.31
CA TYR A 229 18.73 -6.00 15.89
C TYR A 229 19.58 -6.80 14.91
N GLU A 230 20.84 -6.40 14.76
CA GLU A 230 21.82 -7.11 13.94
C GLU A 230 22.22 -8.44 14.61
N THR A 231 22.38 -9.47 13.80
CA THR A 231 22.73 -10.83 14.21
C THR A 231 24.15 -11.19 13.80
N LYS A 232 24.66 -12.34 14.23
CA LYS A 232 26.04 -12.79 14.01
C LYS A 232 26.45 -12.80 12.53
N ASP A 233 25.52 -13.09 11.62
CA ASP A 233 25.73 -13.18 10.17
C ASP A 233 25.46 -11.85 9.43
N GLY A 234 25.33 -10.73 10.15
CA GLY A 234 25.08 -9.40 9.56
C GLY A 234 23.65 -9.20 9.03
N LYS A 235 22.76 -10.17 9.28
CA LYS A 235 21.32 -10.07 9.03
C LYS A 235 20.60 -9.54 10.27
N PHE A 236 19.27 -9.37 10.22
CA PHE A 236 18.52 -8.74 11.32
C PHE A 236 17.33 -9.57 11.81
N MET A 237 17.03 -9.46 13.10
CA MET A 237 15.74 -9.83 13.71
C MET A 237 14.95 -8.57 14.03
N SER A 238 13.64 -8.55 13.78
CA SER A 238 12.72 -7.53 14.29
C SER A 238 12.14 -7.96 15.63
N VAL A 239 12.07 -7.03 16.58
CA VAL A 239 11.41 -7.17 17.88
C VAL A 239 10.26 -6.17 17.92
N GLY A 240 9.07 -6.63 18.33
CA GLY A 240 7.84 -5.83 18.46
C GLY A 240 7.01 -6.18 19.70
N SER A 241 7.68 -6.42 20.82
CA SER A 241 7.11 -6.96 22.07
C SER A 241 6.58 -5.84 22.97
N LEU A 242 5.62 -5.04 22.51
CA LEU A 242 5.15 -3.86 23.25
C LEU A 242 4.34 -4.21 24.50
N GLU A 243 3.56 -5.29 24.47
CA GLU A 243 2.68 -5.67 25.57
C GLU A 243 3.44 -6.38 26.71
N PRO A 244 3.11 -6.10 28.00
CA PRO A 244 3.83 -6.65 29.16
C PRO A 244 3.89 -8.19 29.26
N ARG A 245 2.99 -8.91 28.60
CA ARG A 245 3.05 -10.38 28.58
C ARG A 245 4.06 -10.91 27.55
N PHE A 246 4.24 -10.21 26.44
CA PHE A 246 5.11 -10.63 25.34
C PHE A 246 6.55 -10.19 25.60
N ASN A 247 6.75 -9.01 26.20
CA ASN A 247 8.07 -8.55 26.61
C ASN A 247 8.67 -9.46 27.70
N GLN A 248 7.86 -9.98 28.63
CA GLN A 248 8.34 -10.90 29.66
C GLN A 248 8.89 -12.19 29.05
N ILE A 249 8.19 -12.76 28.06
CA ILE A 249 8.66 -13.95 27.33
C ILE A 249 9.98 -13.67 26.61
N LEU A 250 10.12 -12.48 26.00
CA LEU A 250 11.38 -12.05 25.39
C LEU A 250 12.51 -11.99 26.41
N PHE A 251 12.27 -11.39 27.58
CA PHE A 251 13.30 -11.20 28.61
C PHE A 251 13.69 -12.51 29.29
N ASP A 252 12.74 -13.40 29.54
CA ASP A 252 13.02 -14.72 30.10
C ASP A 252 13.89 -15.53 29.13
N GLU A 253 13.58 -15.47 27.82
CA GLU A 253 14.34 -16.19 26.79
C GLU A 253 15.76 -15.64 26.64
N LEU A 254 15.92 -14.31 26.71
CA LEU A 254 17.20 -13.64 26.50
C LEU A 254 17.99 -13.39 27.79
N THR A 255 17.38 -13.66 28.95
CA THR A 255 17.94 -13.38 30.28
C THR A 255 18.31 -11.88 30.45
N VAL A 256 17.38 -10.98 30.11
CA VAL A 256 17.56 -9.52 30.18
C VAL A 256 16.70 -8.93 31.31
N GLY A 257 17.18 -7.86 31.94
CA GLY A 257 16.45 -7.14 33.00
C GLY A 257 15.34 -6.21 32.47
N ASP A 258 14.70 -5.45 33.37
CA ASP A 258 13.59 -4.56 33.04
C ASP A 258 14.02 -3.39 32.13
N VAL A 259 13.27 -3.18 31.06
CA VAL A 259 13.50 -2.21 29.99
C VAL A 259 13.05 -0.80 30.37
N TYR A 260 12.07 -0.68 31.26
CA TYR A 260 11.44 0.61 31.56
C TYR A 260 12.31 1.50 32.44
N GLU A 261 13.22 0.94 33.24
CA GLU A 261 14.11 1.73 34.09
C GLU A 261 15.35 2.24 33.34
N LYS A 262 15.89 1.43 32.42
CA LYS A 262 17.19 1.69 31.78
C LYS A 262 17.21 1.29 30.29
N PRO A 263 16.41 1.93 29.44
CA PRO A 263 16.23 1.51 28.05
C PRO A 263 17.53 1.50 27.25
N GLN A 264 18.44 2.46 27.48
CA GLN A 264 19.74 2.50 26.81
C GLN A 264 20.64 1.30 27.14
N GLU A 265 20.65 0.85 28.40
CA GLU A 265 21.44 -0.33 28.81
C GLU A 265 20.85 -1.59 28.17
N VAL A 266 19.52 -1.69 28.13
CA VAL A 266 18.82 -2.79 27.46
C VAL A 266 19.09 -2.82 25.96
N VAL A 267 19.10 -1.68 25.25
CA VAL A 267 19.46 -1.67 23.81
C VAL A 267 20.83 -2.32 23.61
N LYS A 268 21.85 -1.89 24.37
CA LYS A 268 23.21 -2.42 24.24
C LYS A 268 23.27 -3.91 24.55
N GLU A 269 22.51 -4.35 25.55
CA GLU A 269 22.47 -5.75 25.95
C GLU A 269 21.77 -6.62 24.88
N LEU A 270 20.64 -6.17 24.35
CA LEU A 270 19.95 -6.86 23.25
C LEU A 270 20.81 -6.89 21.98
N GLU A 271 21.48 -5.79 21.62
CA GLU A 271 22.46 -5.76 20.52
C GLU A 271 23.57 -6.80 20.71
N ARG A 272 24.13 -6.90 21.93
CA ARG A 272 25.15 -7.89 22.27
C ARG A 272 24.61 -9.32 22.16
N ILE A 273 23.41 -9.57 22.67
CA ILE A 273 22.78 -10.89 22.67
C ILE A 273 22.47 -11.33 21.24
N PHE A 274 21.76 -10.52 20.45
CA PHE A 274 21.40 -10.89 19.08
C PHE A 274 22.63 -11.14 18.19
N LYS A 275 23.76 -10.44 18.41
CA LYS A 275 25.04 -10.73 17.73
C LYS A 275 25.67 -12.09 18.08
N GLY A 276 25.18 -12.78 19.12
CA GLY A 276 25.71 -14.07 19.53
C GLY A 276 25.31 -15.25 18.63
N LYS A 277 24.23 -15.12 17.85
CA LYS A 277 23.71 -16.18 16.96
C LYS A 277 23.27 -15.60 15.62
N THR A 278 23.16 -16.46 14.61
CA THR A 278 22.67 -16.10 13.28
C THR A 278 21.16 -15.82 13.29
N ARG A 279 20.65 -15.09 12.29
CA ARG A 279 19.21 -14.83 12.14
C ARG A 279 18.37 -16.11 12.15
N ASP A 280 18.84 -17.16 11.47
CA ASP A 280 18.08 -18.41 11.34
C ASP A 280 18.08 -19.22 12.65
N GLU A 281 19.18 -19.20 13.42
CA GLU A 281 19.21 -19.75 14.78
C GLU A 281 18.21 -19.04 15.70
N TRP A 282 18.17 -17.69 15.66
CA TRP A 282 17.17 -16.92 16.42
C TRP A 282 15.74 -17.21 15.99
N THR A 283 15.53 -17.37 14.67
CA THR A 283 14.21 -17.71 14.12
C THR A 283 13.70 -19.05 14.70
N GLU A 284 14.57 -20.05 14.83
CA GLU A 284 14.17 -21.33 15.45
C GLU A 284 13.98 -21.20 16.98
N ILE A 285 14.81 -20.42 17.67
CA ILE A 285 14.67 -20.17 19.12
C ILE A 285 13.33 -19.53 19.47
N PHE A 286 12.88 -18.55 18.68
CA PHE A 286 11.63 -17.83 18.91
C PHE A 286 10.40 -18.46 18.26
N LYS A 287 10.59 -19.55 17.51
CA LYS A 287 9.49 -20.23 16.82
C LYS A 287 8.44 -20.73 17.80
N GLY A 288 7.19 -20.34 17.57
CA GLY A 288 6.05 -20.73 18.39
C GLY A 288 5.99 -20.04 19.76
N LYS A 289 6.86 -19.06 20.03
CA LYS A 289 6.83 -18.25 21.25
C LYS A 289 6.13 -16.94 20.97
N ASP A 290 5.31 -16.49 21.92
CA ASP A 290 4.63 -15.19 21.89
C ASP A 290 5.57 -14.04 22.31
N ALA A 291 6.77 -14.01 21.72
CA ALA A 291 7.80 -13.01 22.01
C ALA A 291 7.80 -11.84 21.01
N CYS A 292 6.96 -11.87 19.97
CA CYS A 292 6.93 -10.86 18.90
C CYS A 292 8.30 -10.64 18.21
N VAL A 293 9.04 -11.73 17.97
CA VAL A 293 10.33 -11.71 17.27
C VAL A 293 10.21 -12.43 15.93
N ALA A 294 10.70 -11.80 14.86
CA ALA A 294 10.65 -12.35 13.50
C ALA A 294 11.93 -12.02 12.71
N PRO A 295 12.35 -12.86 11.75
CA PRO A 295 13.47 -12.53 10.88
C PRO A 295 13.12 -11.36 9.96
N VAL A 296 14.05 -10.42 9.80
CA VAL A 296 13.99 -9.43 8.71
C VAL A 296 14.45 -10.13 7.43
N LEU A 297 13.54 -10.30 6.49
CA LEU A 297 13.77 -11.00 5.23
C LEU A 297 14.05 -10.01 4.10
N ASP A 298 14.95 -10.41 3.19
CA ASP A 298 15.08 -9.76 1.89
C ASP A 298 13.91 -10.14 0.95
N ILE A 299 13.63 -9.31 -0.07
CA ILE A 299 12.57 -9.58 -1.07
C ILE A 299 12.76 -10.93 -1.78
N HIS A 300 14.00 -11.38 -1.96
CA HIS A 300 14.29 -12.67 -2.57
C HIS A 300 14.05 -13.87 -1.63
N GLU A 301 14.02 -13.65 -0.32
CA GLU A 301 13.74 -14.67 0.71
C GLU A 301 12.26 -14.74 1.08
N ALA A 302 11.51 -13.65 0.87
CA ALA A 302 10.16 -13.47 1.39
C ALA A 302 9.18 -14.57 0.99
N GLY A 303 9.16 -14.97 -0.29
CA GLY A 303 8.30 -16.05 -0.76
C GLY A 303 8.75 -17.43 -0.32
N ASP A 304 10.01 -17.56 0.14
CA ASP A 304 10.55 -18.82 0.60
C ASP A 304 10.24 -19.13 2.08
N PHE A 305 9.85 -18.12 2.86
CA PHE A 305 9.55 -18.24 4.28
C PHE A 305 8.35 -19.17 4.55
N PRO A 306 8.42 -20.12 5.50
CA PRO A 306 7.39 -21.15 5.68
C PRO A 306 5.95 -20.62 5.81
N HIS A 307 5.76 -19.52 6.57
CA HIS A 307 4.42 -18.92 6.70
C HIS A 307 3.92 -18.34 5.36
N ASN A 308 4.79 -17.65 4.62
CA ASN A 308 4.44 -17.06 3.33
C ASN A 308 4.20 -18.14 2.26
N LYS A 309 4.95 -19.25 2.28
CA LYS A 309 4.68 -20.43 1.44
C LYS A 309 3.33 -21.04 1.74
N MET A 310 3.07 -21.38 3.01
CA MET A 310 1.81 -21.99 3.44
C MET A 310 0.62 -21.11 3.09
N ARG A 311 0.79 -19.80 3.25
CA ARG A 311 -0.23 -18.84 2.88
C ARG A 311 -0.25 -18.55 1.40
N GLU A 312 0.69 -18.97 0.56
CA GLU A 312 0.77 -18.55 -0.85
C GLU A 312 0.75 -17.01 -0.98
N THR A 313 1.47 -16.30 -0.11
CA THR A 313 1.53 -14.83 -0.13
C THR A 313 2.14 -14.31 -1.43
N PHE A 314 3.06 -15.08 -2.02
CA PHE A 314 3.76 -14.74 -3.25
C PHE A 314 3.61 -15.87 -4.27
N THR A 315 3.63 -15.50 -5.55
CA THR A 315 3.82 -16.42 -6.68
C THR A 315 5.23 -16.21 -7.24
N LYS A 316 5.90 -17.30 -7.63
CA LYS A 316 7.24 -17.24 -8.24
C LYS A 316 7.11 -16.94 -9.74
N ASP A 317 7.75 -15.89 -10.20
CA ASP A 317 7.89 -15.55 -11.62
C ASP A 317 9.37 -15.41 -11.97
N GLY A 318 9.92 -16.43 -12.63
CA GLY A 318 11.36 -16.59 -12.82
C GLY A 318 12.11 -16.61 -11.48
N THR A 319 12.96 -15.60 -11.26
CA THR A 319 13.73 -15.41 -10.02
C THR A 319 13.05 -14.49 -9.00
N LYS A 320 11.88 -13.92 -9.33
CA LYS A 320 11.20 -12.93 -8.51
C LYS A 320 10.04 -13.54 -7.74
N TRP A 321 9.85 -13.09 -6.51
CA TRP A 321 8.64 -13.32 -5.73
C TRP A 321 7.69 -12.15 -5.96
N ILE A 322 6.53 -12.44 -6.56
CA ILE A 322 5.52 -11.44 -6.88
C ILE A 322 4.36 -11.59 -5.89
N PRO A 323 3.94 -10.53 -5.19
CA PRO A 323 2.83 -10.63 -4.23
C PRO A 323 1.52 -10.96 -4.93
N ASN A 324 0.79 -11.90 -4.34
CA ASN A 324 -0.57 -12.25 -4.75
C ASN A 324 -1.59 -11.22 -4.23
N PRO A 325 -2.77 -11.11 -4.86
CA PRO A 325 -3.82 -10.19 -4.43
C PRO A 325 -4.18 -10.31 -2.94
N ALA A 326 -4.42 -9.17 -2.30
CA ALA A 326 -4.86 -9.07 -0.91
C ALA A 326 -5.87 -7.93 -0.72
N PRO A 327 -6.86 -8.05 0.18
CA PRO A 327 -7.17 -9.24 1.00
C PRO A 327 -7.76 -10.40 0.20
N ARG A 328 -7.89 -11.57 0.84
CA ARG A 328 -8.59 -12.73 0.25
C ARG A 328 -10.05 -12.74 0.67
N LEU A 329 -10.91 -12.95 -0.32
CA LEU A 329 -12.36 -13.00 -0.12
C LEU A 329 -12.83 -14.44 -0.30
N TYR A 330 -13.54 -14.96 0.68
CA TYR A 330 -14.02 -16.34 0.71
C TYR A 330 -15.53 -16.37 0.94
N THR A 331 -16.22 -17.35 0.36
CA THR A 331 -17.55 -17.74 0.84
C THR A 331 -17.44 -18.41 2.20
N GLY A 332 -18.57 -18.57 2.91
CA GLY A 332 -18.58 -19.29 4.19
C GLY A 332 -18.01 -20.71 4.08
N ASP A 333 -18.38 -21.44 3.03
CA ASP A 333 -17.88 -22.80 2.78
C ASP A 333 -16.38 -22.84 2.46
N GLN A 334 -15.91 -21.89 1.62
CA GLN A 334 -14.49 -21.75 1.31
C GLN A 334 -13.69 -21.47 2.58
N PHE A 335 -14.18 -20.58 3.45
CA PHE A 335 -13.50 -20.24 4.69
C PHE A 335 -13.47 -21.43 5.67
N LYS A 336 -14.56 -22.17 5.80
CA LYS A 336 -14.63 -23.39 6.62
C LYS A 336 -13.63 -24.46 6.14
N ALA A 337 -13.46 -24.60 4.82
CA ALA A 337 -12.50 -25.55 4.26
C ALA A 337 -11.03 -25.18 4.59
N LEU A 338 -10.70 -23.88 4.69
CA LEU A 338 -9.35 -23.42 5.06
C LEU A 338 -9.00 -23.78 6.51
N THR A 339 -9.90 -23.47 7.44
CA THR A 339 -9.67 -23.66 8.88
C THR A 339 -9.66 -25.13 9.30
N THR A 340 -10.27 -26.01 8.50
CA THR A 340 -10.21 -27.46 8.71
C THR A 340 -8.86 -28.04 8.25
N LYS A 341 -8.28 -27.51 7.17
CA LYS A 341 -6.96 -27.92 6.67
C LYS A 341 -5.79 -27.43 7.52
N SER A 342 -5.93 -26.29 8.22
CA SER A 342 -4.87 -25.78 9.10
C SER A 342 -4.78 -26.51 10.46
N LYS A 343 -5.69 -27.46 10.73
CA LYS A 343 -5.72 -28.27 11.96
C LYS A 343 -5.17 -29.68 11.78
N LEU A 344 -4.71 -30.03 10.57
CA LEU A 344 -4.06 -31.30 10.21
C LEU A 344 -2.59 -31.04 9.89
#